data_AF-A0A7R9IP60-F1
#
_entry.id   AF-A0A7R9IP60-F1
#
_cell.length_a   1.000
_cell.length_b   1.000
_cell.length_c   1.000
_cell.angle_alpha   90.00
_cell.angle_beta   90.00
_cell.angle_gamma   90.00
#
_symmetry.space_group_name_H-M   'P 1'
#
loop_
_entity.id
_entity.type
_entity.pdbx_description
1 polymer ?
#
loop_
_entity_poly.entity_id
_entity_poly.type
_entity_poly.pdbx_seq_one_letter_code
_entity_poly.pdbx_strand_id
1 'polypeptide(L)'
;MGFFGTAFTLKNVSDNGVGAPALGPAARTRGSLRYNQICESQMKHRNWNINWDDEAKVPFANLEELCVGYDDPESITYKARYVREMKLGGAMVWSLDMDDFRGTCSDKNLLLQKINDYIS
;
A
#
# COMPACT_ATOMS: atom_id res chain seq x y z
N MET A 1 10.05 2.97 -4.65
CA MET A 1 8.68 2.48 -4.43
C MET A 1 8.66 1.71 -3.13
N GLY A 2 7.73 2.04 -2.23
CA GLY A 2 7.64 1.40 -0.91
C GLY A 2 6.74 0.17 -0.99
N PHE A 3 7.21 -0.98 -0.51
CA PHE A 3 6.40 -2.19 -0.35
C PHE A 3 5.82 -2.27 1.07
N PHE A 4 5.48 -1.10 1.62
CA PHE A 4 4.91 -0.92 2.94
C PHE A 4 3.90 0.22 2.90
N GLY A 5 2.96 0.19 3.83
CA GLY A 5 2.04 1.27 4.13
C GLY A 5 2.43 2.04 5.39
N THR A 6 1.99 3.29 5.44
CA THR A 6 2.04 4.13 6.64
C THR A 6 0.68 4.08 7.32
N ALA A 7 0.68 3.78 8.62
CA ALA A 7 -0.53 3.50 9.38
C ALA A 7 -0.77 4.51 10.51
N PHE A 8 -2.02 4.90 10.69
CA PHE A 8 -2.47 5.87 11.69
C PHE A 8 -3.65 5.31 12.49
N THR A 9 -3.81 5.81 13.71
CA THR A 9 -5.04 5.62 14.48
C THR A 9 -5.94 6.84 14.28
N LEU A 10 -7.11 6.65 13.66
CA LEU A 10 -8.10 7.69 13.44
C LEU A 10 -8.62 8.23 14.77
N LYS A 11 -8.89 9.54 14.82
CA LYS A 11 -9.57 10.16 15.97
C LYS A 11 -11.07 9.84 15.98
N ASN A 12 -11.67 9.67 14.81
CA ASN A 12 -13.07 9.31 14.63
C ASN A 12 -13.22 8.38 13.43
N VAL A 13 -13.77 7.18 13.61
CA VAL A 13 -13.92 6.19 12.52
C VAL A 13 -14.90 6.60 11.42
N SER A 14 -15.81 7.54 11.72
CA SER A 14 -16.72 8.12 10.73
C SER A 14 -16.06 9.18 9.84
N ASP A 15 -14.90 9.71 10.25
CA ASP A 15 -14.07 10.62 9.48
C ASP A 15 -12.79 9.86 9.08
N ASN A 16 -12.86 9.18 7.94
CA ASN A 16 -11.88 8.16 7.54
C ASN A 16 -11.33 8.37 6.11
N GLY A 17 -11.55 9.56 5.56
CA GLY A 17 -11.01 9.98 4.28
C GLY A 17 -9.56 10.47 4.39
N VAL A 18 -8.98 10.81 3.24
CA VAL A 18 -7.65 11.42 3.17
C VAL A 18 -7.66 12.75 3.94
N GLY A 19 -6.67 12.95 4.81
CA GLY A 19 -6.55 14.14 5.65
C GLY A 19 -7.38 14.09 6.95
N ALA A 20 -8.09 13.00 7.22
CA ALA A 20 -8.83 12.83 8.45
C ALA A 20 -7.94 12.98 9.70
N PRO A 21 -8.44 13.58 10.80
CA PRO A 21 -7.68 13.71 12.03
C PRO A 21 -7.27 12.37 12.63
N ALA A 22 -5.98 12.22 12.94
CA ALA A 22 -5.42 11.05 13.59
C ALA A 22 -4.92 11.36 15.01
N LEU A 23 -4.97 10.36 15.90
CA LEU A 23 -4.33 10.40 17.21
C LEU A 23 -2.80 10.22 17.12
N GLY A 24 -2.31 9.77 15.97
CA GLY A 24 -0.89 9.57 15.69
C GLY A 24 -0.63 8.27 14.93
N PRO A 25 0.64 7.85 14.84
CA PRO A 25 1.02 6.57 14.25
C PRO A 25 0.30 5.42 14.94
N ALA A 26 -0.17 4.44 14.16
CA ALA A 26 -0.88 3.29 14.71
C ALA A 26 0.03 2.51 15.69
N ALA A 27 -0.38 2.43 16.96
CA ALA A 27 0.46 1.94 18.04
C ALA A 27 0.94 0.48 17.84
N ARG A 28 0.04 -0.41 17.37
CA ARG A 28 0.34 -1.84 17.17
C ARG A 28 1.36 -2.10 16.07
N THR A 29 1.44 -1.21 15.10
CA THR A 29 2.28 -1.35 13.90
C THR A 29 3.43 -0.33 13.92
N ARG A 30 3.54 0.48 14.98
CA ARG A 30 4.47 1.62 15.07
C ARG A 30 4.42 2.50 13.83
N GLY A 31 3.23 2.64 13.26
CA GLY A 31 2.98 3.44 12.06
C GLY A 31 3.40 2.82 10.73
N SER A 32 3.85 1.56 10.68
CA SER A 32 4.26 0.93 9.42
C SER A 32 3.74 -0.51 9.30
N LEU A 33 3.17 -0.84 8.15
CA LEU A 33 2.70 -2.17 7.81
C LEU A 33 3.34 -2.63 6.51
N ARG A 34 3.90 -3.84 6.46
CA ARG A 34 4.43 -4.40 5.22
C ARG A 34 3.28 -4.80 4.27
N TYR A 35 3.49 -4.73 2.96
CA TYR A 35 2.44 -5.08 1.99
C TYR A 35 1.90 -6.50 2.20
N ASN A 36 2.79 -7.48 2.46
CA ASN A 36 2.35 -8.85 2.79
C ASN A 36 1.41 -8.92 4.01
N GLN A 37 1.62 -8.09 5.04
CA GLN A 37 0.74 -8.04 6.22
C GLN A 37 -0.61 -7.40 5.88
N ILE A 38 -0.60 -6.38 5.03
CA ILE A 38 -1.82 -5.69 4.58
C ILE A 38 -2.69 -6.67 3.77
N CYS A 39 -2.12 -7.27 2.72
CA CYS A 39 -2.88 -8.15 1.83
C CYS A 39 -3.38 -9.41 2.56
N GLU A 40 -2.55 -10.01 3.43
CA GLU A 40 -2.98 -11.18 4.22
C GLU A 40 -4.14 -10.84 5.16
N SER A 41 -4.08 -9.66 5.79
CA SER A 41 -5.15 -9.18 6.67
C SER A 41 -6.44 -8.93 5.90
N GLN A 42 -6.35 -8.31 4.72
CA GLN A 42 -7.49 -8.05 3.84
C GLN A 42 -8.15 -9.34 3.33
N MET A 43 -7.39 -10.41 3.12
CA MET A 43 -7.96 -11.72 2.78
C MET A 43 -8.66 -12.40 3.95
N LYS A 44 -8.10 -12.28 5.16
CA LYS A 44 -8.62 -12.90 6.39
C LYS A 44 -9.86 -12.17 6.93
N HIS A 45 -9.93 -10.85 6.71
CA HIS A 45 -10.95 -9.98 7.29
C HIS A 45 -11.70 -9.24 6.18
N ARG A 46 -13.02 -9.49 6.03
CA ARG A 46 -13.83 -8.85 4.98
C ARG A 46 -14.36 -7.45 5.32
N ASN A 47 -14.03 -6.92 6.51
CA ASN A 47 -14.49 -5.62 7.00
C ASN A 47 -13.51 -4.48 6.71
N TRP A 48 -12.44 -4.72 5.96
CA TRP A 48 -11.60 -3.65 5.43
C TRP A 48 -12.40 -2.77 4.45
N ASN A 49 -12.43 -1.47 4.70
CA ASN A 49 -12.95 -0.49 3.76
C ASN A 49 -11.78 0.06 2.93
N ILE A 50 -11.61 -0.45 1.71
CA ILE A 50 -10.53 -0.08 0.78
C ILE A 50 -11.06 1.00 -0.16
N ASN A 51 -10.35 2.13 -0.23
CA ASN A 51 -10.69 3.27 -1.07
C ASN A 51 -9.48 3.64 -1.93
N TRP A 52 -9.74 4.29 -3.06
CA TRP A 52 -8.74 4.75 -4.00
C TRP A 52 -8.71 6.28 -4.01
N ASP A 53 -7.52 6.86 -3.82
CA ASP A 53 -7.29 8.27 -4.08
C ASP A 53 -6.92 8.44 -5.56
N ASP A 54 -7.83 9.01 -6.34
CA ASP A 54 -7.62 9.17 -7.79
C ASP A 54 -6.63 10.30 -8.13
N GLU A 55 -6.39 11.25 -7.24
CA GLU A 55 -5.40 12.30 -7.46
C GLU A 55 -4.00 11.75 -7.20
N ALA A 56 -3.80 11.09 -6.06
CA ALA A 56 -2.52 10.52 -5.66
C ALA A 56 -2.21 9.17 -6.33
N LYS A 57 -3.21 8.55 -6.98
CA LYS A 57 -3.13 7.21 -7.61
C LYS A 57 -2.62 6.13 -6.65
N VAL A 58 -3.16 6.12 -5.43
CA VAL A 58 -2.81 5.15 -4.38
C VAL A 58 -4.04 4.69 -3.61
N PRO A 59 -4.04 3.46 -3.07
CA PRO A 59 -5.06 3.02 -2.15
C PRO A 59 -4.82 3.55 -0.73
N PHE A 60 -5.91 3.67 0.00
CA PHE A 60 -5.91 3.69 1.46
C PHE A 60 -7.02 2.80 1.99
N ALA A 61 -6.81 2.18 3.15
CA ALA A 61 -7.76 1.25 3.71
C ALA A 61 -7.96 1.46 5.20
N ASN A 62 -9.19 1.25 5.65
CA ASN A 62 -9.59 1.41 7.04
C ASN A 62 -10.11 0.08 7.62
N LEU A 63 -9.73 -0.21 8.86
CA LEU A 63 -10.25 -1.31 9.68
C LEU A 63 -10.46 -0.78 11.10
N GLU A 64 -11.72 -0.57 11.49
CA GLU A 64 -12.07 0.14 12.73
C GLU A 64 -11.36 1.51 12.78
N GLU A 65 -10.54 1.76 13.78
CA GLU A 65 -9.72 2.98 13.94
C GLU A 65 -8.38 2.93 13.21
N LEU A 66 -7.98 1.79 12.65
CA LEU A 66 -6.75 1.69 11.86
C LEU A 66 -6.99 2.22 10.46
N CYS A 67 -6.21 3.23 10.06
CA CYS A 67 -6.12 3.71 8.69
C CYS A 67 -4.71 3.43 8.15
N VAL A 68 -4.58 2.92 6.93
CA VAL A 68 -3.29 2.71 6.26
C VAL A 68 -3.34 3.21 4.83
N GLY A 69 -2.41 4.08 4.47
CA GLY A 69 -2.10 4.42 3.07
C GLY A 69 -0.93 3.56 2.61
N TYR A 70 -1.03 2.92 1.45
CA TYR A 70 -0.05 1.93 0.98
C TYR A 70 0.05 1.90 -0.54
N ASP A 71 0.99 1.11 -1.06
CA ASP A 71 1.11 0.76 -2.48
C ASP A 71 0.60 -0.67 -2.71
N ASP A 72 -0.11 -0.86 -3.80
CA ASP A 72 -0.69 -2.11 -4.30
C ASP A 72 -0.33 -2.33 -5.78
N PRO A 73 -0.75 -3.44 -6.43
CA PRO A 73 -0.36 -3.70 -7.81
C PRO A 73 -0.81 -2.61 -8.80
N GLU A 74 -1.94 -1.94 -8.54
CA GLU A 74 -2.47 -0.88 -9.42
C GLU A 74 -1.65 0.41 -9.28
N SER A 75 -1.43 0.89 -8.06
CA SER A 75 -0.61 2.08 -7.79
C SER A 75 0.86 1.91 -8.20
N ILE A 76 1.44 0.72 -7.98
CA ILE A 76 2.77 0.38 -8.49
C ILE A 76 2.79 0.42 -10.02
N THR A 77 1.73 -0.05 -10.70
CA THR A 77 1.61 0.03 -12.15
C THR A 77 1.60 1.49 -12.63
N TYR A 78 0.84 2.38 -11.99
CA TYR A 78 0.85 3.81 -12.30
C TYR A 78 2.25 4.43 -12.15
N LYS A 79 2.93 4.12 -11.04
CA LYS A 79 4.29 4.62 -10.77
C LYS A 79 5.32 4.07 -11.76
N ALA A 80 5.22 2.78 -12.12
CA ALA A 80 6.13 2.15 -13.08
C ALA A 80 5.94 2.70 -14.49
N ARG A 81 4.69 2.93 -14.91
CA ARG A 81 4.37 3.59 -16.16
C ARG A 81 4.92 5.02 -16.18
N TYR A 82 4.76 5.78 -15.10
CA TYR A 82 5.30 7.13 -14.98
C TYR A 82 6.83 7.16 -15.16
N VAL A 83 7.56 6.24 -14.51
CA VAL A 83 9.02 6.09 -14.67
C VAL A 83 9.40 5.90 -16.14
N ARG A 84 8.67 5.04 -16.87
CA ARG A 84 8.88 4.78 -18.29
C ARG A 84 8.56 6.00 -19.17
N GLU A 85 7.39 6.62 -18.98
CA GLU A 85 6.92 7.77 -19.76
C GLU A 85 7.85 8.98 -19.62
N MET A 86 8.37 9.20 -18.40
CA MET A 86 9.31 10.28 -18.10
C MET A 86 10.77 9.94 -18.44
N LYS A 87 11.05 8.74 -18.96
CA LYS A 87 12.41 8.25 -19.30
C LYS A 87 13.39 8.36 -18.13
N LEU A 88 12.94 8.04 -16.93
CA LEU A 88 13.81 8.01 -15.75
C LEU A 88 14.74 6.78 -15.80
N GLY A 89 15.86 6.85 -15.07
CA GLY A 89 16.90 5.81 -15.11
C GLY A 89 16.54 4.46 -14.47
N GLY A 90 15.35 4.34 -13.86
CA GLY A 90 14.87 3.14 -13.21
C GLY A 90 14.10 3.42 -11.93
N ALA A 91 13.82 2.38 -11.15
CA ALA A 91 13.17 2.47 -9.85
C ALA A 91 13.93 1.67 -8.79
N MET A 92 14.01 2.22 -7.57
CA MET A 92 14.48 1.51 -6.38
C MET A 92 13.28 1.04 -5.55
N VAL A 93 13.34 -0.14 -4.95
CA VAL A 93 12.29 -0.70 -4.08
C VAL A 93 12.74 -0.80 -2.63
N TRP A 94 11.84 -0.50 -1.70
CA TRP A 94 12.05 -0.70 -0.27
C TRP A 94 10.85 -1.41 0.36
N SER A 95 10.96 -2.67 0.76
CA SER A 95 12.04 -3.61 0.45
C SER A 95 11.45 -4.95 0.02
N LEU A 96 12.29 -5.79 -0.60
CA LEU A 96 11.85 -7.05 -1.22
C LEU A 96 11.17 -8.01 -0.25
N ASP A 97 11.59 -8.02 1.02
CA ASP A 97 10.99 -8.85 2.08
C ASP A 97 9.60 -8.40 2.53
N MET A 98 9.14 -7.22 2.07
CA MET A 98 7.83 -6.66 2.41
C MET A 98 6.78 -6.90 1.32
N ASP A 99 7.18 -7.31 0.12
CA ASP A 99 6.28 -7.82 -0.92
C ASP A 99 5.63 -9.13 -0.46
N ASP A 100 4.63 -9.63 -1.20
CA ASP A 100 4.11 -10.98 -1.03
C ASP A 100 5.13 -12.02 -1.57
N PHE A 101 6.29 -12.10 -0.94
CA PHE A 101 7.39 -12.98 -1.33
C PHE A 101 7.09 -14.47 -1.14
N ARG A 102 5.98 -14.80 -0.50
CA ARG A 102 5.48 -16.17 -0.33
C ARG A 102 4.39 -16.53 -1.33
N GLY A 103 3.79 -15.56 -2.01
CA GLY A 103 2.62 -15.78 -2.85
C GLY A 103 1.40 -16.26 -2.05
N THR A 104 1.21 -15.70 -0.84
CA THR A 104 0.10 -16.06 0.05
C THR A 104 -1.17 -15.32 -0.33
N CYS A 105 -1.02 -14.08 -0.80
CA CYS A 105 -2.12 -13.22 -1.23
C CYS A 105 -2.42 -13.36 -2.71
N SER A 106 -1.37 -13.46 -3.52
CA SER A 106 -1.41 -13.45 -4.98
C SER A 106 -0.17 -14.15 -5.55
N ASP A 107 0.23 -13.82 -6.77
CA ASP A 107 1.50 -14.28 -7.32
C ASP A 107 2.69 -13.78 -6.48
N LYS A 108 3.72 -14.62 -6.40
CA LYS A 108 4.93 -14.32 -5.60
C LYS A 108 5.63 -13.06 -6.10
N ASN A 109 5.91 -12.12 -5.20
CA ASN A 109 6.54 -10.83 -5.51
C ASN A 109 5.76 -10.02 -6.56
N LEU A 110 4.43 -9.99 -6.47
CA LEU A 110 3.59 -9.33 -7.47
C LEU A 110 3.94 -7.85 -7.65
N LEU A 111 4.27 -7.12 -6.58
CA LEU A 111 4.62 -5.71 -6.72
C LEU A 111 5.91 -5.55 -7.53
N LEU A 112 6.93 -6.37 -7.26
CA LEU A 112 8.16 -6.37 -8.07
C LEU A 112 7.88 -6.74 -9.53
N GLN A 113 7.02 -7.73 -9.78
CA GLN A 113 6.63 -8.11 -11.15
C GLN A 113 6.02 -6.92 -11.89
N LYS A 114 5.11 -6.17 -11.26
CA LYS A 114 4.50 -4.98 -11.86
C LYS A 114 5.48 -3.86 -12.19
N ILE A 115 6.58 -3.74 -11.45
CA ILE A 115 7.66 -2.80 -11.80
C ILE A 115 8.39 -3.28 -13.06
N ASN A 116 8.74 -4.56 -13.11
CA ASN A 116 9.47 -5.15 -14.24
C ASN A 116 8.67 -5.08 -15.54
N ASP A 117 7.35 -5.29 -15.50
CA ASP A 117 6.47 -5.21 -16.69
C ASP A 117 6.60 -3.88 -17.48
N TYR A 118 7.09 -2.80 -16.85
CA TYR A 118 7.22 -1.48 -17.48
C TYR A 118 8.65 -0.95 -17.56
N ILE A 119 9.55 -1.36 -16.67
CA ILE A 119 10.88 -0.74 -16.50
C ILE A 119 12.02 -1.68 -16.95
N SER A 120 11.79 -2.99 -17.14
CA SER A 120 12.82 -3.95 -17.59
C SER A 120 12.98 -4.02 -19.11
#